data_AF-A0A1U7F2K7-F1
#
_entry.id   AF-A0A1U7F2K7-F1
#
_cell.length_a   1.000
_cell.length_b   1.000
_cell.length_c   1.000
_cell.angle_alpha   90.00
_cell.angle_beta   90.00
_cell.angle_gamma   90.00
#
_symmetry.space_group_name_H-M   'P 1'
#
loop_
_entity.id
_entity.type
_entity.pdbx_description
1 polymer ?
#
loop_
_entity_poly.entity_id
_entity_poly.type
_entity_poly.pdbx_seq_one_letter_code
_entity_poly.pdbx_strand_id
1 'polypeptide(L)'
;MLHGFLTSLLYYRRTRMNPLWNTLVVAGLQTQNDQLEPFIGVITSRGVAYRTKSVATGMGAMLLNQVIETEQRKNDGKLSKEQAIDILRKSLELSIYHDCVADNEFEISTVDKDGVQLGVPEFIAGNWDIAEYNCDYQ
;
A
#
# COMPACT_ATOMS: atom_id res chain seq x y z
N MET A 1 16.09 11.08 4.71
CA MET A 1 16.61 10.91 6.08
C MET A 1 15.72 10.01 6.95
N LEU A 2 14.39 10.17 6.95
CA LEU A 2 13.47 9.37 7.78
C LEU A 2 13.56 7.84 7.57
N HIS A 3 13.52 7.37 6.31
CA HIS A 3 13.61 5.93 5.99
C HIS A 3 14.90 5.27 6.53
N GLY A 4 16.03 5.98 6.45
CA GLY A 4 17.32 5.48 6.97
C GLY A 4 17.32 5.36 8.49
N PHE A 5 16.80 6.38 9.19
CA PHE A 5 16.66 6.36 10.65
C PHE A 5 15.80 5.19 11.13
N LEU A 6 14.62 5.00 10.53
CA LEU A 6 13.71 3.89 10.88
C LEU A 6 14.34 2.54 10.60
N THR A 7 15.11 2.41 9.50
CA THR A 7 15.84 1.17 9.19
C THR A 7 16.85 0.84 10.29
N SER A 8 17.66 1.81 10.72
CA SER A 8 18.63 1.63 11.81
C SER A 8 17.94 1.29 13.14
N LEU A 9 16.79 1.91 13.44
CA LEU A 9 16.01 1.64 14.65
C LEU A 9 15.47 0.20 14.67
N LEU A 10 14.83 -0.25 13.58
CA LEU A 10 14.29 -1.61 13.49
C LEU A 10 15.42 -2.65 13.52
N TYR A 11 16.54 -2.38 12.85
CA TYR A 11 17.71 -3.26 12.88
C TYR A 11 18.32 -3.37 14.28
N TYR A 12 18.48 -2.24 14.99
CA TYR A 12 18.97 -2.22 16.37
C TYR A 12 18.11 -3.06 17.33
N ARG A 13 16.78 -2.95 17.22
CA ARG A 13 15.83 -3.73 18.02
C ARG A 13 15.91 -5.22 17.69
N ARG A 14 16.04 -5.57 16.41
CA ARG A 14 16.26 -6.95 15.96
C ARG A 14 17.53 -7.55 16.56
N THR A 15 18.66 -6.83 16.55
CA THR A 15 19.94 -7.33 17.09
C THR A 15 19.89 -7.64 18.59
N ARG A 16 18.98 -6.99 19.34
CA ARG A 16 18.75 -7.25 20.77
C ARG A 16 17.73 -8.37 21.04
N MET A 17 17.37 -9.15 20.02
CA MET A 17 16.35 -10.20 20.12
C MET A 17 15.00 -9.69 20.64
N ASN A 18 14.71 -8.40 20.45
CA ASN A 18 13.45 -7.76 20.82
C ASN A 18 12.96 -6.87 19.66
N PRO A 19 12.62 -7.48 18.51
CA PRO A 19 12.25 -6.76 17.29
C PRO A 19 10.91 -6.04 17.46
N LEU A 20 10.75 -4.94 16.72
CA LEU A 20 9.44 -4.32 16.53
C LEU A 20 8.70 -5.10 15.45
N TRP A 21 7.54 -5.67 15.77
CA TRP A 21 6.77 -6.53 14.87
C TRP A 21 5.92 -5.71 13.89
N ASN A 22 6.57 -4.82 13.14
CA ASN A 22 5.92 -3.93 12.18
C ASN A 22 6.59 -4.02 10.82
N THR A 23 5.79 -3.91 9.76
CA THR A 23 6.26 -3.58 8.42
C THR A 23 5.88 -2.14 8.16
N LEU A 24 6.86 -1.28 7.94
CA LEU A 24 6.67 0.15 7.77
C LEU A 24 6.79 0.52 6.30
N VAL A 25 5.87 1.36 5.82
CA VAL A 25 5.94 2.01 4.52
C VAL A 25 6.14 3.51 4.75
N VAL A 26 7.20 4.06 4.18
CA VAL A 26 7.51 5.48 4.20
C VAL A 26 7.25 6.02 2.80
N ALA A 27 6.15 6.73 2.64
CA ALA A 27 5.78 7.39 1.39
C ALA A 27 5.94 8.92 1.53
N GLY A 28 6.36 9.58 0.46
CA GLY A 28 6.42 11.03 0.41
C GLY A 28 7.14 11.54 -0.83
N LEU A 29 7.57 12.80 -0.79
CA LEU A 29 8.32 13.43 -1.85
C LEU A 29 9.75 13.70 -1.38
N GLN A 30 10.73 13.35 -2.21
CA GLN A 30 12.14 13.55 -1.93
C GLN A 30 12.77 14.40 -3.04
N THR A 31 13.53 15.43 -2.63
CA THR A 31 14.35 16.20 -3.57
C THR A 31 15.55 15.36 -4.02
N GLN A 32 15.66 15.14 -5.32
CA GLN A 32 16.76 14.45 -5.98
C GLN A 32 17.19 15.28 -7.20
N ASN A 33 18.46 15.70 -7.25
CA ASN A 33 19.01 16.55 -8.33
C ASN A 33 18.16 17.81 -8.62
N ASP A 34 17.75 18.53 -7.56
CA ASP A 34 16.87 19.71 -7.62
C ASP A 34 15.45 19.46 -8.16
N GLN A 35 15.08 18.20 -8.41
CA GLN A 35 13.73 17.79 -8.79
C GLN A 35 13.05 17.08 -7.63
N LEU A 36 11.74 17.30 -7.47
CA LEU A 36 10.95 16.65 -6.44
C LEU A 36 10.36 15.35 -7.00
N GLU A 37 10.86 14.21 -6.53
CA GLU A 37 10.47 12.88 -7.00
C GLU A 37 9.68 12.11 -5.94
N PRO A 38 8.67 11.30 -6.32
CA PRO A 38 7.99 10.41 -5.40
C PRO A 38 8.94 9.37 -4.79
N PHE A 39 8.82 9.17 -3.48
CA PHE A 39 9.60 8.22 -2.71
C PHE A 39 8.67 7.23 -2.00
N ILE A 40 8.91 5.94 -2.20
CA ILE A 40 8.29 4.87 -1.41
C ILE A 40 9.39 3.93 -0.93
N GLY A 41 9.58 3.89 0.38
CA GLY A 41 10.54 3.03 1.07
C GLY A 41 9.83 2.06 1.99
N VAL A 42 10.25 0.79 1.98
CA VAL A 42 9.62 -0.28 2.75
C VAL A 42 10.65 -0.85 3.72
N ILE A 43 10.25 -1.03 4.97
CA ILE A 43 11.08 -1.63 6.02
C ILE A 43 10.31 -2.78 6.64
N THR A 44 10.82 -4.00 6.47
CA THR A 44 10.20 -5.20 7.03
C THR A 44 10.54 -5.37 8.52
N SER A 45 9.79 -6.19 9.24
CA SER A 45 10.09 -6.56 10.64
C SER A 45 11.46 -7.22 10.82
N ARG A 46 12.02 -7.78 9.74
CA ARG A 46 13.39 -8.32 9.71
C ARG A 46 14.45 -7.24 9.49
N GLY A 47 14.09 -5.97 9.34
CA GLY A 47 15.03 -4.89 9.05
C GLY A 47 15.57 -4.90 7.62
N VAL A 48 14.92 -5.62 6.69
CA VAL A 48 15.19 -5.48 5.25
C VAL A 48 14.54 -4.18 4.79
N ALA A 49 15.33 -3.32 4.14
CA ALA A 49 14.89 -2.03 3.64
C ALA A 49 15.12 -1.93 2.13
N TYR A 50 14.11 -1.50 1.38
CA TYR A 50 14.18 -1.35 -0.08
C TYR A 50 13.27 -0.23 -0.57
N ARG A 51 13.47 0.20 -1.82
CA ARG A 51 12.63 1.20 -2.50
C ARG A 51 11.84 0.54 -3.62
N THR A 52 10.63 1.01 -3.87
CA THR A 52 9.74 0.50 -4.92
C THR A 52 8.84 1.61 -5.47
N LYS A 53 8.13 1.35 -6.56
CA LYS A 53 7.13 2.25 -7.15
C LYS A 53 5.70 1.98 -6.65
N SER A 54 5.47 0.79 -6.13
CA SER A 54 4.22 0.35 -5.52
C SER A 54 4.52 -0.68 -4.44
N VAL A 55 3.68 -0.72 -3.40
CA VAL A 55 3.78 -1.72 -2.36
C VAL A 55 2.43 -1.94 -1.69
N ALA A 56 2.11 -3.20 -1.43
CA ALA A 56 1.15 -3.65 -0.45
C ALA A 56 1.87 -4.52 0.60
N THR A 57 1.36 -4.51 1.84
CA THR A 57 1.90 -5.25 2.98
C THR A 57 0.95 -6.36 3.41
N GLY A 58 1.41 -7.29 4.26
CA GLY A 58 0.57 -8.37 4.78
C GLY A 58 0.06 -9.28 3.66
N MET A 59 -1.21 -9.70 3.73
CA MET A 59 -1.86 -10.50 2.69
C MET A 59 -1.95 -9.75 1.36
N GLY A 60 -2.08 -8.42 1.42
CA GLY A 60 -2.09 -7.56 0.24
C GLY A 60 -0.82 -7.66 -0.60
N ALA A 61 0.32 -8.04 0.00
CA ALA A 61 1.56 -8.24 -0.75
C ALA A 61 1.45 -9.39 -1.78
N MET A 62 0.59 -10.39 -1.52
CA MET A 62 0.39 -11.54 -2.39
C MET A 62 -0.70 -11.29 -3.45
N LEU A 63 -1.74 -10.53 -3.10
CA LEU A 63 -2.91 -10.31 -3.96
C LEU A 63 -2.86 -8.97 -4.70
N LEU A 64 -2.57 -7.88 -3.99
CA LEU A 64 -2.77 -6.52 -4.49
C LEU A 64 -1.57 -5.99 -5.26
N ASN A 65 -0.35 -6.42 -4.92
CA ASN A 65 0.86 -6.00 -5.65
C ASN A 65 0.73 -6.27 -7.16
N GLN A 66 0.22 -7.45 -7.53
CA GLN A 66 0.03 -7.82 -8.94
C GLN A 66 -1.03 -6.95 -9.63
N VAL A 67 -2.11 -6.61 -8.93
CA VAL A 67 -3.17 -5.71 -9.45
C VAL A 67 -2.58 -4.34 -9.74
N ILE A 68 -1.89 -3.76 -8.76
CA ILE A 68 -1.27 -2.43 -8.90
C ILE A 68 -0.23 -2.42 -10.01
N GLU A 69 0.65 -3.44 -10.07
CA GLU A 69 1.66 -3.54 -11.13
C GLU A 69 1.04 -3.69 -12.52
N THR A 70 -0.05 -4.44 -12.65
CA THR A 70 -0.72 -4.65 -13.94
C THR A 70 -1.32 -3.34 -14.45
N GLU A 71 -1.98 -2.57 -13.59
CA GLU A 71 -2.54 -1.26 -13.96
C GLU A 71 -1.44 -0.22 -14.21
N GLN A 72 -0.34 -0.25 -13.45
CA GLN A 72 0.83 0.59 -13.73
C GLN A 72 1.45 0.28 -15.10
N ARG A 73 1.60 -1.00 -15.46
CA ARG A 73 2.16 -1.41 -16.76
C ARG A 73 1.28 -1.00 -17.93
N LYS A 74 -0.05 -1.06 -17.79
CA LYS A 74 -1.00 -0.59 -18.82
C LYS A 74 -0.86 0.89 -19.14
N ASN A 75 -0.50 1.70 -18.14
CA ASN A 75 -0.39 3.16 -18.25
C ASN A 75 1.08 3.62 -18.41
N ASP A 76 1.98 2.77 -18.91
CA ASP A 76 3.41 3.05 -19.09
C ASP A 76 4.11 3.61 -17.83
N GLY A 77 3.62 3.22 -16.65
CA GLY A 77 4.10 3.68 -15.35
C GLY A 77 3.75 5.13 -15.01
N LYS A 78 2.89 5.79 -15.79
CA LYS A 78 2.40 7.16 -15.56
C LYS A 78 0.93 7.11 -15.19
N LEU A 79 0.63 7.26 -13.90
CA LEU A 79 -0.74 7.34 -13.40
C LEU A 79 -1.09 8.79 -13.07
N SER A 80 -2.31 9.21 -13.41
CA SER A 80 -2.89 10.42 -12.80
C SER A 80 -3.25 10.15 -11.34
N LYS A 81 -3.45 11.23 -10.56
CA LYS A 81 -3.89 11.12 -9.16
C LYS A 81 -5.20 10.33 -9.04
N GLU A 82 -6.17 10.63 -9.89
CA GLU A 82 -7.48 9.96 -9.93
C GLU A 82 -7.33 8.47 -10.24
N GLN A 83 -6.54 8.12 -11.27
CA GLN A 83 -6.28 6.72 -11.62
C GLN A 83 -5.60 5.96 -10.48
N ALA A 84 -4.66 6.59 -9.78
CA ALA A 84 -4.00 5.96 -8.63
C ALA A 84 -4.99 5.69 -7.49
N ILE A 85 -5.89 6.62 -7.20
CA ILE A 85 -6.95 6.45 -6.20
C ILE A 85 -7.91 5.33 -6.59
N ASP A 86 -8.32 5.26 -7.86
CA ASP A 86 -9.23 4.21 -8.35
C ASP A 86 -8.58 2.82 -8.26
N ILE A 87 -7.30 2.70 -8.59
CA ILE A 87 -6.54 1.46 -8.43
C ILE A 87 -6.47 1.04 -6.96
N LEU A 88 -6.27 2.00 -6.04
CA LEU A 88 -6.26 1.72 -4.60
C LEU A 88 -7.63 1.27 -4.10
N ARG A 89 -8.73 1.95 -4.48
CA ARG A 89 -10.09 1.55 -4.11
C ARG A 89 -10.43 0.15 -4.59
N LYS A 90 -10.12 -0.16 -5.85
CA LYS A 90 -10.29 -1.51 -6.41
C LYS A 90 -9.45 -2.55 -5.65
N SER A 91 -8.23 -2.19 -5.25
CA SER A 91 -7.36 -3.09 -4.49
C SER A 91 -7.91 -3.35 -3.09
N LEU A 92 -8.46 -2.33 -2.43
CA LEU A 92 -9.09 -2.47 -1.11
C LEU A 92 -10.38 -3.29 -1.17
N GLU A 93 -11.19 -3.10 -2.20
CA GLU A 93 -12.37 -3.93 -2.46
C GLU A 93 -11.99 -5.42 -2.59
N LEU A 94 -10.92 -5.73 -3.34
CA LEU A 94 -10.40 -7.11 -3.44
C LEU A 94 -9.92 -7.67 -2.09
N SER A 95 -9.36 -6.82 -1.23
CA SER A 95 -8.97 -7.23 0.12
C SER A 95 -10.19 -7.65 0.95
N ILE A 96 -11.32 -6.96 0.85
CA ILE A 96 -12.55 -7.32 1.56
C ILE A 96 -13.06 -8.70 1.14
N TYR A 97 -12.89 -9.09 -0.13
CA TYR A 97 -13.32 -10.41 -0.60
C TYR A 97 -12.42 -11.56 -0.16
N HIS A 98 -11.13 -11.30 0.06
CA HIS A 98 -10.14 -12.37 0.23
C HIS A 98 -9.42 -12.39 1.59
N ASP A 99 -9.43 -11.28 2.33
CA ASP A 99 -8.76 -11.17 3.62
C ASP A 99 -9.79 -11.15 4.76
N CYS A 100 -9.84 -12.23 5.54
CA CYS A 100 -10.79 -12.38 6.65
C CYS A 100 -10.58 -11.40 7.82
N VAL A 101 -9.47 -10.66 7.84
CA VAL A 101 -9.20 -9.63 8.85
C VAL A 101 -9.30 -8.21 8.29
N ALA A 102 -9.62 -8.05 7.00
CA ALA A 102 -9.86 -6.73 6.42
C ALA A 102 -11.20 -6.16 6.92
N ASP A 103 -11.18 -4.87 7.19
CA ASP A 103 -12.38 -4.09 7.47
C ASP A 103 -12.83 -3.34 6.20
N ASN A 104 -14.10 -2.96 6.15
CA ASN A 104 -14.68 -2.24 5.01
C ASN A 104 -14.58 -0.71 5.11
N GLU A 105 -14.06 -0.20 6.23
CA GLU A 105 -13.72 1.20 6.46
C GLU A 105 -12.22 1.44 6.26
N PHE A 106 -11.85 2.44 5.47
CA PHE A 106 -10.44 2.77 5.18
C PHE A 106 -10.25 4.26 4.87
N GLU A 107 -9.00 4.71 4.92
CA GLU A 107 -8.61 6.09 4.59
C GLU A 107 -7.56 6.10 3.48
N ILE A 108 -7.75 6.96 2.47
CA ILE A 108 -6.75 7.18 1.41
C ILE A 108 -6.14 8.58 1.61
N SER A 109 -4.86 8.61 1.97
CA SER A 109 -4.10 9.85 2.10
C SER A 109 -3.16 10.06 0.91
N THR A 110 -3.04 11.29 0.44
CA THR A 110 -2.20 11.64 -0.71
C THR A 110 -1.10 12.63 -0.32
N VAL A 111 0.09 12.47 -0.92
CA VAL A 111 1.21 13.38 -0.71
C VAL A 111 1.63 13.95 -2.06
N ASP A 112 1.37 15.25 -2.23
CA ASP A 112 1.65 16.00 -3.46
C ASP A 112 2.61 17.17 -3.16
N LYS A 113 2.96 17.94 -4.20
CA LYS A 113 3.82 19.14 -4.08
C LYS A 113 3.25 20.17 -3.09
N ASP A 114 1.93 20.19 -2.97
CA ASP A 114 1.19 21.10 -2.08
C ASP A 114 1.17 20.62 -0.62
N GLY A 115 1.72 19.43 -0.34
CA GLY A 115 1.83 18.86 0.99
C GLY A 115 1.04 17.55 1.17
N VAL A 116 0.76 17.24 2.44
CA VAL A 116 0.04 16.02 2.83
C VAL A 116 -1.45 16.33 2.97
N GLN A 117 -2.27 15.58 2.25
CA GLN A 117 -3.73 15.60 2.36
C GLN A 117 -4.16 14.29 3.01
N LEU A 118 -4.65 14.38 4.24
CA LEU A 118 -5.17 13.21 4.96
C LEU A 118 -6.55 12.84 4.41
N GLY A 119 -6.76 11.55 4.22
CA GLY A 119 -8.06 11.00 3.86
C GLY A 119 -9.07 11.14 4.98
N VAL A 120 -10.34 10.99 4.62
CA VAL A 120 -11.45 10.78 5.56
C VAL A 120 -11.83 9.30 5.47
N PRO A 121 -12.36 8.68 6.55
CA PRO A 121 -12.87 7.32 6.47
C PRO A 121 -13.93 7.17 5.37
N GLU A 122 -13.69 6.23 4.46
CA GLU A 122 -14.57 5.81 3.38
C GLU A 122 -15.00 4.35 3.61
N PHE A 123 -16.20 4.00 3.14
CA PHE A 123 -16.78 2.67 3.28
C PHE A 123 -16.94 1.98 1.91
N ILE A 124 -16.59 0.71 1.81
CA ILE A 124 -16.86 -0.14 0.62
C ILE A 124 -17.74 -1.33 1.01
N ALA A 125 -18.94 -1.41 0.43
CA ALA A 125 -19.85 -2.54 0.66
C ALA A 125 -19.44 -3.82 -0.11
N GLY A 126 -18.73 -3.66 -1.22
CA GLY A 126 -18.47 -4.73 -2.19
C GLY A 126 -19.72 -5.11 -3.02
N ASN A 127 -19.49 -5.86 -4.09
CA ASN A 127 -20.48 -6.50 -4.94
C ASN A 127 -20.60 -7.98 -4.55
N TRP A 128 -21.83 -8.39 -4.22
CA TRP A 128 -22.15 -9.76 -3.82
C TRP A 128 -23.16 -10.43 -4.76
N ASP A 129 -23.38 -9.88 -5.96
CA ASP A 129 -24.37 -10.37 -6.93
C ASP A 129 -24.11 -11.84 -7.33
N ILE A 130 -22.83 -12.27 -7.26
CA ILE A 130 -22.44 -13.66 -7.54
C ILE A 130 -23.11 -14.69 -6.61
N ALA A 131 -23.53 -14.28 -5.41
CA ALA A 131 -24.21 -15.15 -4.47
C ALA A 131 -25.59 -15.63 -5.00
N GLU A 132 -26.25 -14.84 -5.84
CA GLU A 132 -27.53 -15.23 -6.46
C GLU A 132 -27.34 -16.32 -7.54
N TYR A 133 -26.18 -16.34 -8.19
CA TYR A 133 -25.88 -17.31 -9.25
C TYR A 133 -25.35 -18.65 -8.69
N ASN A 134 -24.64 -18.63 -7.57
CA ASN A 134 -24.00 -19.81 -6.98
C ASN A 134 -24.90 -20.50 -5.92
N CYS A 135 -26.13 -20.84 -6.31
CA CYS A 135 -27.08 -21.51 -5.41
C CYS A 135 -26.91 -23.04 -5.34
N ASP A 136 -26.24 -23.63 -6.33
CA ASP A 136 -26.09 -25.09 -6.46
C ASP A 136 -24.66 -25.51 -6.14
N TYR A 137 -24.46 -26.11 -4.96
CA TYR A 137 -23.25 -26.86 -4.62
C TYR A 137 -23.47 -28.33 -5.01
N GLN A 138 -23.16 -28.69 -6.25
CA GLN A 138 -22.95 -30.09 -6.65
C GLN A 138 -21.49 -30.50 -6.44
#